data_AF-A0A2G8L591-F1
#
_entry.id   AF-A0A2G8L591-F1
#
_cell.length_a   1.000
_cell.length_b   1.000
_cell.length_c   1.000
_cell.angle_alpha   90.00
_cell.angle_beta   90.00
_cell.angle_gamma   90.00
#
_symmetry.space_group_name_H-M   'P 1'
#
loop_
_entity.id
_entity.type
_entity.pdbx_description
1 polymer ?
#
loop_
_entity_poly.entity_id
_entity_poly.type
_entity_poly.pdbx_seq_one_letter_code
_entity_poly.pdbx_strand_id
1 'polypeptide(L)'
;MESMTTKQAFITVKDHKENFENNLPCRLINTAKSETGLISKVILDRINNAVRTATKVNQWRSTLSVIEWFRNIQNKDKHTFISFDIVEFYPSITRSLLEKAIAMAKEHTHISNQDIQIIMHSKKSILFDNGTPWRKKGHIHLFDVTTGSYDGAEVCELVGLYILNTLEKRIWEGMHRLYRDDGLAVFKHQRK
;
A
#
# COMPACT_ATOMS: atom_id res chain seq x y z
N MET A 1 17.12 7.01 -23.39
CA MET A 1 16.95 7.99 -22.29
C MET A 1 15.57 7.74 -21.73
N GLU A 2 15.43 7.47 -20.43
CA GLU A 2 14.11 7.23 -19.82
C GLU A 2 13.27 8.52 -19.90
N SER A 3 12.04 8.42 -20.39
CA SER A 3 11.12 9.55 -20.48
C SER A 3 10.27 9.61 -19.20
N MET A 4 10.36 10.72 -18.47
CA MET A 4 9.40 11.06 -17.42
C MET A 4 8.46 12.12 -17.95
N THR A 5 7.15 11.95 -17.71
CA THR A 5 6.21 13.01 -18.05
C THR A 5 6.38 14.19 -17.10
N THR A 6 6.45 15.41 -17.62
CA THR A 6 6.67 16.65 -16.86
C THR A 6 5.35 17.35 -16.51
N LYS A 7 4.26 16.58 -16.38
CA LYS A 7 2.91 17.11 -16.16
C LYS A 7 2.79 17.80 -14.80
N GLN A 8 2.08 18.92 -14.80
CA GLN A 8 1.73 19.73 -13.63
C GLN A 8 1.01 18.89 -12.58
N ALA A 9 1.57 18.86 -11.37
CA ALA A 9 0.89 18.27 -10.22
C ALA A 9 -0.33 19.11 -9.81
N PHE A 10 -1.31 18.44 -9.21
CA PHE A 10 -2.53 19.10 -8.75
C PHE A 10 -2.98 18.53 -7.41
N ILE A 11 -3.80 19.29 -6.71
CA ILE A 11 -4.44 18.85 -5.47
C ILE A 11 -5.87 18.41 -5.73
N THR A 12 -6.30 17.41 -5.00
CA THR A 12 -7.72 17.03 -4.90
C THR A 12 -8.19 17.31 -3.48
N VAL A 13 -9.41 17.80 -3.36
CA VAL A 13 -9.99 18.20 -2.08
C VAL A 13 -10.85 17.06 -1.53
N LYS A 14 -10.73 16.77 -0.24
CA LYS A 14 -11.55 15.76 0.45
C LYS A 14 -12.72 16.44 1.16
N ASP A 15 -13.73 16.82 0.37
CA ASP A 15 -15.00 17.42 0.82
C ASP A 15 -15.81 16.56 1.81
N HIS A 16 -15.56 15.26 1.86
CA HIS A 16 -16.22 14.30 2.76
C HIS A 16 -15.59 14.17 4.15
N LYS A 17 -14.55 14.97 4.50
CA LYS A 17 -13.88 14.88 5.80
C LYS A 17 -14.51 15.82 6.83
N GLU A 18 -14.43 15.44 8.10
CA GLU A 18 -14.92 16.27 9.20
C GLU A 18 -14.25 17.65 9.21
N ASN A 19 -15.02 18.67 9.63
CA ASN A 19 -14.57 20.05 9.73
C ASN A 19 -14.04 20.63 8.40
N PHE A 20 -14.56 20.18 7.26
CA PHE A 20 -14.16 20.62 5.92
C PHE A 20 -14.19 22.15 5.73
N GLU A 21 -15.16 22.82 6.35
CA GLU A 21 -15.31 24.28 6.26
C GLU A 21 -14.12 25.04 6.87
N ASN A 22 -13.47 24.47 7.89
CA ASN A 22 -12.36 25.11 8.61
C ASN A 22 -10.99 24.44 8.37
N ASN A 23 -10.99 23.23 7.80
CA ASN A 23 -9.79 22.51 7.41
C ASN A 23 -10.04 21.94 6.01
N LEU A 24 -9.16 22.26 5.05
CA LEU A 24 -9.24 21.79 3.67
C LEU A 24 -8.29 20.60 3.48
N PRO A 25 -8.67 19.37 3.88
CA PRO A 25 -7.82 18.21 3.66
C PRO A 25 -7.68 17.94 2.17
N CYS A 26 -6.44 17.96 1.70
CA CYS A 26 -6.10 17.75 0.30
C CYS A 26 -5.32 16.44 0.10
N ARG A 27 -5.33 15.92 -1.13
CA ARG A 27 -4.32 14.96 -1.61
C ARG A 27 -3.57 15.60 -2.76
N LEU A 28 -2.25 15.64 -2.64
CA LEU A 28 -1.37 15.95 -3.76
C LEU A 28 -1.31 14.75 -4.69
N ILE A 29 -1.63 14.96 -5.96
CA ILE A 29 -1.52 13.95 -7.02
C ILE A 29 -0.28 14.25 -7.84
N ASN A 30 0.68 13.32 -7.82
CA ASN A 30 1.83 13.41 -8.71
C ASN A 30 1.50 12.79 -10.07
N THR A 31 1.41 13.62 -11.09
CA THR A 31 1.18 13.22 -12.48
C THR A 31 2.45 12.85 -13.22
N ALA A 32 3.62 13.19 -12.66
CA ALA A 32 4.90 12.81 -13.22
C ALA A 32 5.18 11.34 -12.92
N LYS A 33 5.11 10.53 -13.97
CA LYS A 33 5.24 9.08 -13.93
C LYS A 33 6.40 8.67 -14.82
N SER A 34 7.16 7.70 -14.33
CA SER A 34 8.12 6.94 -15.14
C SER A 34 7.40 5.78 -15.82
N GLU A 35 7.71 5.53 -17.09
CA GLU A 35 7.23 4.36 -17.84
C GLU A 35 7.73 3.04 -17.22
N THR A 36 8.88 3.07 -16.53
CA THR A 36 9.37 1.94 -15.72
C THR A 36 8.34 1.52 -14.67
N GLY A 37 7.48 2.44 -14.24
CA GLY A 37 6.34 2.14 -13.38
C GLY A 37 5.35 1.13 -13.98
N LEU A 38 5.16 1.10 -15.30
CA LEU A 38 4.29 0.10 -15.95
C LEU A 38 4.90 -1.30 -15.87
N ILE A 39 6.21 -1.41 -16.05
CA ILE A 39 6.95 -2.68 -15.94
C ILE A 39 6.95 -3.14 -14.48
N SER A 40 7.26 -2.22 -13.56
CA SER A 40 7.23 -2.48 -12.11
C SER A 40 5.86 -2.99 -11.64
N LYS A 41 4.77 -2.40 -12.14
CA LYS A 41 3.40 -2.84 -11.85
C LYS A 41 3.20 -4.32 -12.17
N VAL A 42 3.56 -4.77 -13.38
CA VAL A 42 3.42 -6.17 -13.80
C VAL A 42 4.25 -7.11 -12.93
N ILE A 43 5.48 -6.70 -12.59
CA ILE A 43 6.37 -7.47 -11.72
C ILE A 43 5.77 -7.60 -10.31
N LEU A 44 5.31 -6.50 -9.73
CA LEU A 44 4.70 -6.46 -8.40
C LEU A 44 3.39 -7.24 -8.34
N ASP A 45 2.53 -7.15 -9.37
CA ASP A 45 1.29 -7.93 -9.44
C ASP A 45 1.57 -9.43 -9.39
N ARG A 46 2.55 -9.91 -10.17
CA ARG A 46 3.01 -11.30 -10.14
C ARG A 46 3.49 -11.69 -8.73
N ILE A 47 4.34 -10.87 -8.12
CA ILE A 47 4.90 -11.12 -6.78
C ILE A 47 3.77 -11.18 -5.74
N ASN A 48 2.89 -10.18 -5.72
CA ASN A 48 1.78 -10.08 -4.77
C ASN A 48 0.82 -11.26 -4.89
N ASN A 49 0.56 -11.75 -6.12
CA ASN A 49 -0.27 -12.94 -6.34
C ASN A 49 0.40 -14.21 -5.81
N ALA A 50 1.71 -14.37 -6.02
CA ALA A 50 2.47 -15.52 -5.53
C ALA A 50 2.53 -15.52 -3.98
N VAL A 51 2.85 -14.38 -3.37
CA VAL A 51 2.90 -14.22 -1.91
C VAL A 51 1.53 -14.47 -1.28
N ARG A 52 0.45 -13.92 -1.85
CA ARG A 52 -0.92 -14.19 -1.36
C ARG A 52 -1.26 -15.68 -1.39
N THR A 53 -0.94 -16.36 -2.49
CA THR A 53 -1.19 -17.80 -2.63
C THR A 53 -0.38 -18.61 -1.61
N ALA A 54 0.89 -18.26 -1.40
CA ALA A 54 1.78 -18.99 -0.51
C ALA A 54 1.46 -18.77 0.99
N THR A 55 1.19 -17.53 1.37
CA THR A 55 0.97 -17.15 2.79
C THR A 55 -0.47 -17.33 3.24
N LYS A 56 -1.43 -17.36 2.30
CA LYS A 56 -2.88 -17.41 2.57
C LYS A 56 -3.38 -16.27 3.48
N VAL A 57 -2.62 -15.19 3.61
CA VAL A 57 -3.04 -14.02 4.39
C VAL A 57 -4.26 -13.36 3.77
N ASN A 58 -5.12 -12.84 4.63
CA ASN A 58 -6.42 -12.31 4.23
C ASN A 58 -6.33 -10.85 3.76
N GLN A 59 -5.68 -10.61 2.63
CA GLN A 59 -5.68 -9.30 1.97
C GLN A 59 -6.90 -9.17 1.04
N TRP A 60 -7.78 -8.22 1.34
CA TRP A 60 -8.95 -7.94 0.52
C TRP A 60 -8.58 -7.15 -0.73
N ARG A 61 -9.43 -7.27 -1.76
CA ARG A 61 -9.33 -6.46 -2.99
C ARG A 61 -10.63 -5.75 -3.38
N SER A 62 -11.71 -6.00 -2.66
CA SER A 62 -12.99 -5.35 -2.91
C SER A 62 -13.77 -5.13 -1.62
N THR A 63 -14.61 -4.10 -1.62
CA THR A 63 -15.59 -3.85 -0.55
C THR A 63 -16.52 -5.04 -0.34
N LEU A 64 -16.91 -5.72 -1.43
CA LEU A 64 -17.77 -6.90 -1.35
C LEU A 64 -17.13 -8.00 -0.50
N SER A 65 -15.82 -8.26 -0.67
CA SER A 65 -15.09 -9.26 0.11
C SER A 65 -15.04 -8.93 1.61
N VAL A 66 -15.04 -7.64 1.97
CA VAL A 66 -15.11 -7.19 3.37
C VAL A 66 -16.50 -7.46 3.94
N ILE A 67 -17.55 -7.09 3.19
CA ILE A 67 -18.95 -7.28 3.57
C ILE A 67 -19.26 -8.77 3.76
N GLU A 68 -18.85 -9.62 2.81
CA GLU A 68 -19.04 -11.07 2.86
C GLU A 68 -18.33 -11.67 4.07
N TRP A 69 -17.08 -11.28 4.32
CA TRP A 69 -16.36 -11.71 5.53
C TRP A 69 -17.14 -11.34 6.79
N PHE A 70 -17.56 -10.08 6.92
CA PHE A 70 -18.27 -9.62 8.10
C PHE A 70 -19.60 -10.37 8.30
N ARG A 71 -20.36 -10.58 7.22
CA ARG A 71 -21.62 -11.35 7.25
C ARG A 71 -21.39 -12.77 7.77
N ASN A 72 -20.33 -13.44 7.34
CA ASN A 72 -20.03 -14.83 7.69
C ASN A 72 -19.59 -15.05 9.15
N ILE A 73 -19.26 -14.00 9.91
CA ILE A 73 -18.92 -14.12 11.34
C ILE A 73 -20.17 -14.50 12.14
N GLN A 74 -20.13 -15.65 12.81
CA GLN A 74 -21.20 -16.14 13.68
C GLN A 74 -21.04 -15.61 15.10
N ASN A 75 -22.15 -15.45 15.85
CA ASN A 75 -22.14 -14.97 17.24
C ASN A 75 -21.35 -13.66 17.42
N LYS A 76 -21.64 -12.63 16.61
CA LYS A 76 -20.90 -11.35 16.61
C LYS A 76 -20.91 -10.66 17.99
N ASP A 77 -21.93 -10.91 18.79
CA ASP A 77 -22.07 -10.49 20.20
C ASP A 77 -20.95 -11.01 21.11
N LYS A 78 -20.30 -12.13 20.73
CA LYS A 78 -19.17 -12.74 21.45
C LYS A 78 -17.82 -12.32 20.89
N HIS A 79 -17.78 -11.27 20.07
CA HIS A 79 -16.57 -10.81 19.44
C HIS A 79 -16.28 -9.34 19.76
N THR A 80 -14.99 -9.02 19.87
CA THR A 80 -14.48 -7.65 19.85
C THR A 80 -13.96 -7.36 18.45
N PHE A 81 -14.32 -6.21 17.90
CA PHE A 81 -13.85 -5.76 16.59
C PHE A 81 -12.87 -4.61 16.77
N ILE A 82 -11.79 -4.65 16.00
CA ILE A 82 -10.83 -3.55 15.90
C ILE A 82 -10.85 -3.06 14.46
N SER A 83 -10.91 -1.74 14.29
CA SER A 83 -10.67 -1.08 13.02
C SER A 83 -9.48 -0.15 13.19
N PHE A 84 -8.61 -0.13 12.19
CA PHE A 84 -7.47 0.78 12.15
C PHE A 84 -7.28 1.29 10.72
N ASP A 85 -6.73 2.49 10.60
CA ASP A 85 -6.42 3.15 9.34
C ASP A 85 -4.93 3.52 9.33
N ILE A 86 -4.24 3.23 8.22
CA ILE A 86 -2.84 3.63 8.05
C ILE A 86 -2.80 5.06 7.51
N VAL A 87 -2.47 6.00 8.41
CA VAL A 87 -2.33 7.41 8.07
C VAL A 87 -1.32 7.61 6.94
N GLU A 88 -1.78 8.26 5.88
CA GLU A 88 -0.96 8.61 4.70
C GLU A 88 -0.19 7.40 4.13
N PHE A 89 -0.85 6.27 3.96
CA PHE A 89 -0.19 4.99 3.66
C PHE A 89 0.83 5.04 2.50
N TYR A 90 0.46 5.64 1.37
CA TYR A 90 1.36 5.78 0.22
C TYR A 90 2.62 6.59 0.60
N PRO A 91 2.52 7.87 1.03
CA PRO A 91 3.67 8.65 1.49
C PRO A 91 4.45 8.06 2.67
N SER A 92 3.83 7.26 3.54
CA SER A 92 4.47 6.72 4.74
C SER A 92 5.37 5.51 4.46
N ILE A 93 5.25 4.90 3.28
CA ILE A 93 6.14 3.80 2.86
C ILE A 93 7.55 4.35 2.65
N THR A 94 8.48 3.87 3.47
CA THR A 94 9.90 4.18 3.34
C THR A 94 10.60 3.16 2.44
N ARG A 95 11.78 3.54 1.92
CA ARG A 95 12.64 2.64 1.16
C ARG A 95 12.95 1.35 1.93
N SER A 96 13.33 1.49 3.21
CA SER A 96 13.63 0.36 4.08
C SER A 96 12.42 -0.56 4.31
N LEU A 97 11.21 0.01 4.41
CA LEU A 97 9.99 -0.79 4.53
C LEU A 97 9.72 -1.60 3.27
N LEU A 98 9.88 -1.01 2.08
CA LEU A 98 9.73 -1.73 0.82
C LEU A 98 10.79 -2.83 0.67
N GLU A 99 12.04 -2.56 1.04
CA GLU A 99 13.11 -3.56 1.04
C GLU A 99 12.80 -4.76 1.94
N LYS A 100 12.25 -4.51 3.15
CA LYS A 100 11.78 -5.58 4.05
C LYS A 100 10.63 -6.38 3.46
N ALA A 101 9.67 -5.72 2.81
CA ALA A 101 8.55 -6.39 2.17
C ALA A 101 9.01 -7.27 1.00
N ILE A 102 9.95 -6.79 0.18
CA ILE A 102 10.58 -7.59 -0.89
C ILE A 102 11.37 -8.77 -0.31
N ALA A 103 12.12 -8.56 0.77
CA ALA A 103 12.87 -9.62 1.43
C ALA A 103 11.96 -10.74 1.93
N MET A 104 10.82 -10.39 2.54
CA MET A 104 9.79 -11.36 2.92
C MET A 104 9.21 -12.08 1.69
N ALA A 105 8.91 -11.34 0.61
CA ALA A 105 8.34 -11.93 -0.59
C ALA A 105 9.28 -12.95 -1.27
N LYS A 106 10.61 -12.76 -1.17
CA LYS A 106 11.60 -13.72 -1.67
C LYS A 106 11.51 -15.10 -1.01
N GLU A 107 10.95 -15.19 0.18
CA GLU A 107 10.72 -16.48 0.86
C GLU A 107 9.63 -17.32 0.15
N HIS A 108 8.81 -16.68 -0.70
CA HIS A 108 7.61 -17.30 -1.29
C HIS A 108 7.62 -17.33 -2.82
N THR A 109 8.45 -16.52 -3.47
CA THR A 109 8.55 -16.48 -4.93
C THR A 109 9.93 -16.03 -5.37
N HIS A 110 10.32 -16.42 -6.59
CA HIS A 110 11.58 -15.96 -7.17
C HIS A 110 11.45 -14.47 -7.57
N ILE A 111 12.34 -13.64 -7.00
CA ILE A 111 12.46 -12.22 -7.35
C ILE A 111 13.91 -11.98 -7.74
N SER A 112 14.13 -11.73 -9.03
CA SER A 112 15.49 -11.51 -9.56
C SER A 112 16.06 -10.18 -9.07
N ASN A 113 17.39 -10.02 -9.12
CA ASN A 113 18.00 -8.72 -8.82
C ASN A 113 17.53 -7.63 -9.80
N GLN A 114 17.26 -8.00 -11.05
CA GLN A 114 16.71 -7.09 -12.05
C GLN A 114 15.30 -6.62 -11.66
N ASP A 115 14.43 -7.52 -11.18
CA ASP A 115 13.09 -7.16 -10.69
C ASP A 115 13.18 -6.10 -9.59
N ILE A 116 14.08 -6.30 -8.63
CA ILE A 116 14.30 -5.37 -7.51
C ILE A 116 14.79 -4.02 -8.02
N GLN A 117 15.73 -4.01 -8.97
CA GLN A 117 16.23 -2.76 -9.55
C GLN A 117 15.12 -2.00 -10.27
N ILE A 118 14.27 -2.69 -11.04
CA ILE A 118 13.12 -2.07 -11.73
C ILE A 118 12.14 -1.47 -10.72
N ILE A 119 11.77 -2.23 -9.68
CA ILE A 119 10.86 -1.77 -8.62
C ILE A 119 11.45 -0.55 -7.89
N MET A 120 12.72 -0.60 -7.51
CA MET A 120 13.35 0.49 -6.76
C MET A 120 13.57 1.72 -7.62
N HIS A 121 13.86 1.54 -8.91
CA HIS A 121 14.02 2.64 -9.86
C HIS A 121 12.69 3.32 -10.18
N SER A 122 11.59 2.59 -10.27
CA SER A 122 10.25 3.18 -10.47
C SER A 122 9.80 4.07 -9.30
N LYS A 123 10.43 3.94 -8.11
CA LYS A 123 10.18 4.80 -6.94
C LYS A 123 10.95 6.11 -6.95
N LYS A 124 11.83 6.35 -7.93
CA LYS A 124 12.46 7.66 -8.10
C LYS A 124 11.41 8.62 -8.64
N SER A 125 10.95 9.53 -7.80
CA SER A 125 9.89 10.46 -8.11
C SER A 125 10.35 11.90 -8.00
N ILE A 126 9.90 12.69 -8.96
CA ILE A 126 10.00 14.15 -9.00
C ILE A 126 8.59 14.66 -9.22
N LEU A 127 8.24 15.76 -8.58
CA LEU A 127 6.98 16.46 -8.77
C LEU A 127 7.24 17.71 -9.60
N PHE A 128 6.41 18.03 -10.59
CA PHE A 128 6.54 19.27 -11.35
C PHE A 128 5.43 20.25 -10.97
N ASP A 129 5.85 21.48 -10.67
CA ASP A 129 4.97 22.62 -10.45
C ASP A 129 5.48 23.83 -11.24
N ASN A 130 4.69 24.34 -12.17
CA ASN A 130 5.03 25.42 -13.09
C ASN A 130 6.39 25.21 -13.78
N GLY A 131 6.64 23.98 -14.24
CA GLY A 131 7.91 23.58 -14.88
C GLY A 131 9.09 23.40 -13.92
N THR A 132 8.92 23.70 -12.63
CA THR A 132 9.96 23.54 -11.62
C THR A 132 9.89 22.13 -11.02
N PRO A 133 11.01 21.38 -10.98
CA PRO A 133 11.07 20.08 -10.34
C PRO A 133 11.21 20.21 -8.82
N TRP A 134 10.39 19.48 -8.09
CA TRP A 134 10.37 19.35 -6.64
C TRP A 134 10.68 17.91 -6.24
N ARG A 135 11.35 17.75 -5.11
CA ARG A 135 11.61 16.45 -4.47
C ARG A 135 11.00 16.41 -3.08
N LYS A 136 10.59 15.22 -2.65
CA LYS A 136 10.14 15.01 -1.27
C LYS A 136 11.26 15.32 -0.27
N LYS A 137 10.95 16.13 0.74
CA LYS A 137 11.91 16.56 1.77
C LYS A 137 12.36 15.36 2.61
N GLY A 138 13.66 15.27 2.91
CA GLY A 138 14.21 14.26 3.83
C GLY A 138 14.39 12.86 3.23
N HIS A 139 14.06 12.66 1.94
CA HIS A 139 14.21 11.37 1.28
C HIS A 139 15.51 11.32 0.46
N ILE A 140 16.31 10.27 0.70
CA ILE A 140 17.54 10.00 -0.05
C ILE A 140 17.16 9.40 -1.42
N HIS A 141 17.90 9.75 -2.47
CA HIS A 141 17.76 9.19 -3.82
C HIS A 141 16.37 9.37 -4.48
N LEU A 142 15.62 10.42 -4.12
CA LEU A 142 14.31 10.72 -4.72
C LEU A 142 13.24 9.62 -4.51
N PHE A 143 13.42 8.76 -3.49
CA PHE A 143 12.46 7.69 -3.23
C PHE A 143 11.11 8.25 -2.74
N ASP A 144 10.05 7.92 -3.45
CA ASP A 144 8.67 8.16 -2.99
C ASP A 144 7.68 7.15 -3.59
N VAL A 145 6.64 6.83 -2.84
CA VAL A 145 5.48 6.06 -3.32
C VAL A 145 4.34 7.04 -3.50
N THR A 146 4.34 7.75 -4.63
CA THR A 146 3.37 8.82 -4.88
C THR A 146 1.99 8.30 -5.20
N THR A 147 0.97 8.96 -4.67
CA THR A 147 -0.40 8.80 -5.17
C THR A 147 -0.45 9.25 -6.63
N GLY A 148 -0.82 8.33 -7.53
CA GLY A 148 -0.88 8.55 -8.96
C GLY A 148 0.17 7.79 -9.78
N SER A 149 1.20 7.18 -9.17
CA SER A 149 2.15 6.33 -9.92
C SER A 149 1.48 5.08 -10.48
N TYR A 150 2.05 4.51 -11.54
CA TYR A 150 1.46 3.34 -12.23
C TYR A 150 1.42 2.07 -11.36
N ASP A 151 2.39 1.92 -10.47
CA ASP A 151 2.64 0.75 -9.62
C ASP A 151 2.46 1.05 -8.11
N GLY A 152 1.92 2.22 -7.76
CA GLY A 152 1.84 2.66 -6.37
C GLY A 152 0.91 1.78 -5.53
N ALA A 153 -0.20 1.33 -6.14
CA ALA A 153 -1.15 0.44 -5.48
C ALA A 153 -0.52 -0.93 -5.19
N GLU A 154 0.24 -1.47 -6.14
CA GLU A 154 0.89 -2.77 -6.04
C GLU A 154 2.00 -2.77 -4.99
N VAL A 155 2.72 -1.65 -4.84
CA VAL A 155 3.65 -1.45 -3.71
C VAL A 155 2.91 -1.46 -2.38
N CYS A 156 1.77 -0.76 -2.27
CA CYS A 156 0.95 -0.76 -1.06
C CYS A 156 0.39 -2.16 -0.75
N GLU A 157 -0.01 -2.92 -1.77
CA GLU A 157 -0.42 -4.31 -1.61
C GLU A 157 0.73 -5.18 -1.07
N LEU A 158 1.95 -5.05 -1.61
CA LEU A 158 3.11 -5.81 -1.14
C LEU A 158 3.44 -5.49 0.32
N VAL A 159 3.45 -4.21 0.67
CA VAL A 159 3.66 -3.76 2.06
C VAL A 159 2.52 -4.23 2.97
N GLY A 160 1.28 -4.21 2.48
CA GLY A 160 0.13 -4.76 3.19
C GLY A 160 0.28 -6.26 3.48
N LEU A 161 0.79 -7.04 2.53
CA LEU A 161 1.09 -8.47 2.73
C LEU A 161 2.20 -8.67 3.77
N TYR A 162 3.22 -7.81 3.75
CA TYR A 162 4.27 -7.82 4.76
C TYR A 162 3.72 -7.53 6.17
N ILE A 163 2.84 -6.54 6.31
CA ILE A 163 2.15 -6.25 7.58
C ILE A 163 1.34 -7.46 8.01
N LEU A 164 0.45 -7.98 7.16
CA LEU A 164 -0.41 -9.14 7.48
C LEU A 164 0.41 -10.36 7.90
N ASN A 165 1.46 -10.72 7.15
CA ASN A 165 2.33 -11.86 7.45
C ASN A 165 3.08 -11.67 8.79
N THR A 166 3.51 -10.45 9.09
CA THR A 166 4.17 -10.14 10.37
C THR A 166 3.19 -10.26 11.55
N LEU A 167 1.95 -9.81 11.35
CA LEU A 167 0.89 -9.85 12.35
C LEU A 167 0.41 -11.29 12.62
N GLU A 168 0.22 -12.11 11.58
CA GLU A 168 -0.08 -13.55 11.71
C GLU A 168 1.00 -14.26 12.55
N LYS A 169 2.28 -14.03 12.24
CA LYS A 169 3.40 -14.68 12.92
C LYS A 169 3.57 -14.27 14.39
N ARG A 170 3.15 -13.06 14.76
CA ARG A 170 3.46 -12.48 16.08
C ARG A 170 2.31 -12.50 17.07
N ILE A 171 1.07 -12.37 16.61
CA ILE A 171 -0.01 -12.00 17.53
C ILE A 171 -1.35 -12.70 17.21
N TRP A 172 -1.70 -12.92 15.94
CA TRP A 172 -3.11 -13.13 15.56
C TRP A 172 -3.30 -14.16 14.45
N GLU A 173 -3.54 -15.43 14.77
CA GLU A 173 -3.85 -16.44 13.75
C GLU A 173 -5.26 -16.21 13.16
N GLY A 174 -5.33 -15.84 11.88
CA GLY A 174 -6.55 -15.86 11.05
C GLY A 174 -7.60 -14.78 11.32
N MET A 175 -7.27 -13.74 12.12
CA MET A 175 -8.26 -12.79 12.66
C MET A 175 -8.17 -11.36 12.09
N HIS A 176 -7.08 -11.00 11.40
CA HIS A 176 -6.86 -9.67 10.83
C HIS A 176 -6.88 -9.69 9.30
N ARG A 177 -7.40 -8.61 8.72
CA ARG A 177 -7.61 -8.45 7.30
C ARG A 177 -7.34 -6.99 6.92
N LEU A 178 -6.79 -6.79 5.73
CA LEU A 178 -6.37 -5.48 5.27
C LEU A 178 -6.89 -5.24 3.85
N TYR A 179 -7.50 -4.07 3.65
CA TYR A 179 -7.83 -3.52 2.34
C TYR A 179 -7.07 -2.20 2.16
N ARG A 180 -5.90 -2.26 1.51
CA ARG A 180 -4.99 -1.11 1.38
C ARG A 180 -4.63 -0.54 2.77
N ASP A 181 -5.03 0.70 3.06
CA ASP A 181 -4.85 1.43 4.31
C ASP A 181 -5.85 1.02 5.40
N ASP A 182 -7.02 0.50 5.02
CA ASP A 182 -8.08 0.11 5.95
C ASP A 182 -7.87 -1.31 6.50
N GLY A 183 -7.75 -1.42 7.82
CA GLY A 183 -7.57 -2.68 8.54
C GLY A 183 -8.77 -3.02 9.44
N LEU A 184 -9.11 -4.31 9.49
CA LEU A 184 -10.09 -4.86 10.40
C LEU A 184 -9.54 -6.12 11.08
N ALA A 185 -9.85 -6.28 12.36
CA ALA A 185 -9.59 -7.51 13.10
C ALA A 185 -10.78 -7.89 13.98
N VAL A 186 -10.97 -9.20 14.20
CA VAL A 186 -12.06 -9.74 15.03
C VAL A 186 -11.49 -10.69 16.08
N PHE A 187 -11.94 -10.58 17.32
CA PHE A 187 -11.46 -11.39 18.45
C PHE A 187 -12.64 -12.06 19.11
N LYS A 188 -12.60 -13.37 19.32
CA LYS A 188 -13.63 -14.04 20.11
C LYS A 188 -13.32 -13.87 21.60
N HIS A 189 -14.32 -13.52 22.40
CA HIS A 189 -14.17 -13.54 23.85
C HIS A 189 -13.85 -14.97 24.28
N GLN A 190 -12.65 -15.19 24.79
CA GLN A 190 -12.36 -16.45 25.48
C GLN A 190 -13.18 -16.45 26.76
N ARG A 191 -14.06 -17.45 26.93
CA ARG A 191 -14.70 -17.69 28.22
C ARG A 191 -13.57 -17.97 29.22
N LYS A 192 -13.49 -17.16 30.28
CA LYS A 192 -12.79 -17.54 31.50
C LYS A 192 -13.42 -18.80 32.07
#